data_AF-A0A672GTT5-F1
#
_entry.id   AF-A0A672GTT5-F1
#
_cell.length_a   1.000
_cell.length_b   1.000
_cell.length_c   1.000
_cell.angle_alpha   90.00
_cell.angle_beta   90.00
_cell.angle_gamma   90.00
#
_symmetry.space_group_name_H-M   'P 1'
#
loop_
_entity.id
_entity.type
_entity.pdbx_description
1 polymer ?
#
loop_
_entity_poly.entity_id
_entity_poly.type
_entity_poly.pdbx_seq_one_letter_code
_entity_poly.pdbx_strand_id
1 'polypeptide(L)'
;MACPFSVVVAIDFGTTSSGYAFSFTQDSEAIHMMKRWEGGDPGVANQKSPTCLLLTPEVRFHSFGFAARDFYHDLDPEEARHWLYFDKFKMKIHSTSDLTMETELEAVNGRRVRAIEVFAHALHFFREHALKEVKDQSSSVLEGEEIRWVITVPAVWRQPAKQFMREAAYLAGLVSPDCPEQLLIALEPEAASIYCRKLRLHQVIDLSVQPLTNGFDLDGSRPFDSSDRYVVADCGGGTVDLTVHQIEQPQGTLKELYKASGGPYGAVGVDLAFEAMLCQIFGEDFIQSFKAKRPAAWVDLTIAFEARKRTASPGRANALNISLPFSFIDYYKRHRGQSVEAALRRSNMNIVKWSSQGMLRLTQEAMNELFQPTIINIVKHIGEKHVQGGGGGGGGGPERREIRATMQFGDTEIKVTAVDIMSGRSVRASIDFLSN
;
A
#
# COMPACT_ATOMS: atom_id res chain seq x y z
N MET A 1 -7.20 -27.38 25.12
CA MET A 1 -6.88 -26.18 25.91
C MET A 1 -7.91 -25.13 25.54
N ALA A 2 -8.54 -24.47 26.51
CA ALA A 2 -9.41 -23.34 26.20
C ALA A 2 -8.60 -22.30 25.42
N CYS A 3 -9.14 -21.79 24.30
CA CYS A 3 -8.50 -20.69 23.59
C CYS A 3 -8.53 -19.48 24.54
N PRO A 4 -7.39 -18.88 24.93
CA PRO A 4 -7.37 -17.78 25.89
C PRO A 4 -8.02 -16.50 25.36
N PHE A 5 -8.42 -16.46 24.08
CA PHE A 5 -9.02 -15.30 23.42
C PHE A 5 -10.36 -15.70 22.80
N SER A 6 -11.36 -14.83 22.98
CA SER A 6 -12.70 -14.95 22.41
C SER A 6 -12.79 -14.30 21.02
N VAL A 7 -11.91 -13.31 20.75
CA VAL A 7 -11.88 -12.56 19.48
C VAL A 7 -10.44 -12.37 19.02
N VAL A 8 -10.22 -12.45 17.70
CA VAL A 8 -8.96 -12.02 17.07
C VAL A 8 -9.25 -10.83 16.18
N VAL A 9 -8.52 -9.73 16.36
CA VAL A 9 -8.58 -8.54 15.50
C VAL A 9 -7.24 -8.39 14.78
N ALA A 10 -7.26 -8.36 13.46
CA ALA A 10 -6.08 -8.17 12.62
C ALA A 10 -6.12 -6.82 11.92
N ILE A 11 -5.11 -6.00 12.16
CA ILE A 11 -4.91 -4.70 11.52
C ILE A 11 -3.86 -4.87 10.42
N ASP A 12 -4.27 -4.59 9.19
CA ASP A 12 -3.36 -4.37 8.08
C ASP A 12 -2.98 -2.89 8.03
N PHE A 13 -1.81 -2.57 8.59
CA PHE A 13 -1.31 -1.20 8.67
C PHE A 13 -0.47 -0.88 7.45
N GLY A 14 -1.09 -0.55 6.31
CA GLY A 14 -0.40 -0.31 5.04
C GLY A 14 0.14 1.12 4.88
N THR A 15 1.04 1.32 3.91
CA THR A 15 1.59 2.67 3.62
C THR A 15 0.55 3.63 3.07
N THR A 16 -0.27 3.18 2.11
CA THR A 16 -1.26 4.05 1.43
C THR A 16 -2.66 3.89 2.01
N SER A 17 -3.00 2.67 2.43
CA SER A 17 -4.30 2.37 3.01
C SER A 17 -4.15 1.31 4.09
N SER A 18 -4.93 1.45 5.14
CA SER A 18 -4.97 0.53 6.28
C SER A 18 -6.40 0.07 6.52
N GLY A 19 -6.56 -1.11 7.09
CA GLY A 19 -7.86 -1.65 7.44
C GLY A 19 -7.73 -2.70 8.53
N TYR A 20 -8.85 -3.24 8.97
CA TYR A 20 -8.84 -4.35 9.90
C TYR A 20 -9.95 -5.34 9.58
N ALA A 21 -9.75 -6.56 10.06
CA ALA A 21 -10.74 -7.61 10.08
C ALA A 21 -10.73 -8.28 11.46
N PHE A 22 -11.84 -8.91 11.82
CA PHE A 22 -11.92 -9.69 13.05
C PHE A 22 -12.71 -10.97 12.86
N SER A 23 -12.51 -11.93 13.77
CA SER A 23 -13.34 -13.13 13.88
C SER A 23 -13.47 -13.56 15.33
N PHE A 24 -14.60 -14.19 15.64
CA PHE A 24 -14.82 -14.84 16.92
C PHE A 24 -14.16 -16.21 16.89
N THR A 25 -13.49 -16.62 17.96
CA THR A 25 -12.78 -17.91 17.99
C THR A 25 -13.71 -19.12 17.96
N GLN A 26 -14.99 -18.93 18.31
CA GLN A 26 -16.05 -19.93 18.19
C GLN A 26 -16.49 -20.16 16.73
N ASP A 27 -16.29 -19.18 15.85
CA ASP A 27 -16.58 -19.26 14.41
C ASP A 27 -15.43 -18.62 13.60
N SER A 28 -14.28 -19.29 13.60
CA SER A 28 -13.05 -18.76 13.02
C SER A 28 -13.06 -18.62 11.49
N GLU A 29 -14.06 -19.18 10.81
CA GLU A 29 -14.22 -19.07 9.36
C GLU A 29 -15.08 -17.84 8.97
N ALA A 30 -15.86 -17.29 9.89
CA ALA A 30 -16.58 -16.03 9.70
C ALA A 30 -15.65 -14.83 9.91
N ILE A 31 -15.06 -14.34 8.81
CA ILE A 31 -14.22 -13.13 8.83
C ILE A 31 -15.08 -11.88 8.60
N HIS A 32 -15.13 -11.02 9.60
CA HIS A 32 -15.79 -9.72 9.54
C HIS A 32 -14.77 -8.66 9.14
N MET A 33 -14.88 -8.16 7.90
CA MET A 33 -14.06 -7.05 7.42
C MET A 33 -14.80 -5.73 7.53
N MET A 34 -14.08 -4.66 7.88
CA MET A 34 -14.67 -3.33 7.84
C MET A 34 -14.99 -2.93 6.40
N LYS A 35 -16.18 -2.38 6.16
CA LYS A 35 -16.64 -1.97 4.82
C LYS A 35 -17.12 -0.52 4.74
N ARG A 36 -17.25 0.15 5.89
CA ARG A 36 -17.74 1.54 5.98
C ARG A 36 -16.71 2.37 6.73
N TRP A 37 -16.54 3.62 6.37
CA TRP A 37 -15.62 4.52 7.05
C TRP A 37 -16.29 5.89 7.10
N GLU A 38 -16.10 6.60 8.21
CA GLU A 38 -16.49 8.01 8.29
C GLU A 38 -15.71 8.83 7.26
N GLY A 39 -16.40 9.69 6.51
CA GLY A 39 -15.85 10.41 5.34
C GLY A 39 -15.76 9.56 4.06
N GLY A 40 -16.07 8.26 4.11
CA GLY A 40 -16.16 7.44 2.89
C GLY A 40 -17.43 7.74 2.08
N ASP A 41 -17.35 7.57 0.76
CA ASP A 41 -18.51 7.74 -0.13
C ASP A 41 -19.69 6.85 0.30
N PRO A 42 -20.87 7.43 0.58
CA PRO A 42 -22.05 6.66 0.97
C PRO A 42 -22.40 5.62 -0.09
N GLY A 43 -22.46 4.35 0.31
CA GLY A 43 -22.79 3.23 -0.59
C GLY A 43 -21.59 2.58 -1.29
N VAL A 44 -20.38 3.12 -1.15
CA VAL A 44 -19.15 2.47 -1.63
C VAL A 44 -18.55 1.64 -0.50
N ALA A 45 -18.46 0.32 -0.70
CA ALA A 45 -17.83 -0.58 0.26
C ALA A 45 -16.30 -0.48 0.17
N ASN A 46 -15.70 0.34 1.04
CA ASN A 46 -14.26 0.47 1.14
C ASN A 46 -13.74 -0.46 2.23
N GLN A 47 -12.97 -1.48 1.86
CA GLN A 47 -12.36 -2.42 2.83
C GLN A 47 -11.22 -1.80 3.64
N LYS A 48 -10.65 -0.71 3.13
CA LYS A 48 -9.55 0.03 3.74
C LYS A 48 -9.83 1.53 3.71
N SER A 49 -9.30 2.21 4.70
CA SER A 49 -9.22 3.67 4.77
C SER A 49 -7.82 4.13 4.38
N PRO A 50 -7.64 5.32 3.77
CA PRO A 50 -6.31 5.85 3.52
C PRO A 50 -5.49 5.95 4.81
N THR A 51 -4.19 5.67 4.72
CA THR A 51 -3.27 5.84 5.86
C THR A 51 -2.84 7.30 5.94
N CYS A 52 -3.74 8.13 6.44
CA CYS A 52 -3.47 9.53 6.76
C CYS A 52 -4.08 9.90 8.09
N LEU A 53 -3.45 10.84 8.78
CA LEU A 53 -3.78 11.21 10.14
C LEU A 53 -3.65 12.72 10.29
N LEU A 54 -4.64 13.32 10.94
CA LEU A 54 -4.68 14.73 11.23
C LEU A 54 -4.58 14.95 12.74
N LEU A 55 -3.60 15.75 13.16
CA LEU A 55 -3.51 16.28 14.52
C LEU A 55 -3.83 17.78 14.52
N THR A 56 -4.40 18.20 15.63
CA THR A 56 -4.51 19.61 16.01
C THR A 56 -3.12 20.26 16.15
N PRO A 57 -3.03 21.61 16.15
CA PRO A 57 -1.75 22.30 16.35
C PRO A 57 -1.02 21.93 17.66
N GLU A 58 -1.78 21.49 18.68
CA GLU A 58 -1.31 21.02 19.99
C GLU A 58 -0.97 19.51 20.02
N VAL A 59 -0.84 18.87 18.85
CA VAL A 59 -0.45 17.45 18.71
C VAL A 59 -1.49 16.49 19.32
N ARG A 60 -2.76 16.89 19.36
CA ARG A 60 -3.86 16.00 19.77
C ARG A 60 -4.49 15.35 18.54
N PHE A 61 -4.81 14.06 18.64
CA PHE A 61 -5.57 13.34 17.62
C PHE A 61 -6.87 14.06 17.29
N HIS A 62 -7.10 14.28 16.00
CA HIS A 62 -8.38 14.77 15.50
C HIS A 62 -9.11 13.69 14.71
N SER A 63 -8.51 13.23 13.62
CA SER A 63 -9.14 12.24 12.73
C SER A 63 -8.11 11.40 11.98
N PHE A 64 -8.57 10.27 11.43
CA PHE A 64 -7.80 9.36 10.59
C PHE A 64 -8.54 9.09 9.28
N GLY A 65 -7.82 8.76 8.21
CA GLY A 65 -8.41 8.28 6.97
C GLY A 65 -9.18 9.34 6.20
N PHE A 66 -10.33 8.97 5.62
CA PHE A 66 -11.16 9.89 4.84
C PHE A 66 -11.55 11.14 5.64
N ALA A 67 -12.02 10.99 6.89
CA ALA A 67 -12.33 12.12 7.76
C ALA A 67 -11.14 13.07 8.02
N ALA A 68 -9.89 12.57 7.99
CA ALA A 68 -8.70 13.42 8.07
C ALA A 68 -8.47 14.24 6.81
N ARG A 69 -8.75 13.66 5.63
CA ARG A 69 -8.64 14.33 4.34
C ARG A 69 -9.71 15.41 4.21
N ASP A 70 -10.95 15.05 4.46
CA ASP A 70 -12.11 15.94 4.26
C ASP A 70 -12.00 17.15 5.19
N PHE A 71 -11.73 16.91 6.48
CA PHE A 71 -11.58 18.01 7.43
C PHE A 71 -10.40 18.93 7.05
N TYR A 72 -9.25 18.36 6.68
CA TYR A 72 -8.09 19.17 6.30
C TYR A 72 -8.30 19.96 4.99
N HIS A 73 -9.10 19.43 4.07
CA HIS A 73 -9.54 20.11 2.85
C HIS A 73 -10.41 21.33 3.17
N ASP A 74 -11.36 21.16 4.09
CA ASP A 74 -12.36 22.19 4.43
C ASP A 74 -11.81 23.30 5.35
N LEU A 75 -10.61 23.14 5.92
CA LEU A 75 -9.95 24.16 6.73
C LEU A 75 -9.67 25.44 5.92
N ASP A 76 -9.82 26.59 6.58
CA ASP A 76 -9.35 27.85 6.01
C ASP A 76 -7.84 27.74 5.70
N PRO A 77 -7.35 28.25 4.54
CA PRO A 77 -5.96 28.13 4.17
C PRO A 77 -4.94 28.67 5.18
N GLU A 78 -5.28 29.67 6.00
CA GLU A 78 -4.38 30.15 7.06
C GLU A 78 -4.42 29.25 8.29
N GLU A 79 -5.58 28.66 8.61
CA GLU A 79 -5.71 27.67 9.67
C GLU A 79 -4.97 26.37 9.32
N ALA A 80 -5.18 25.83 8.11
CA ALA A 80 -4.57 24.59 7.63
C ALA A 80 -3.03 24.57 7.76
N ARG A 81 -2.38 25.73 7.72
CA ARG A 81 -0.93 25.87 7.91
C ARG A 81 -0.45 25.48 9.31
N HIS A 82 -1.33 25.52 10.32
CA HIS A 82 -1.00 25.21 11.71
C HIS A 82 -1.31 23.75 12.08
N TRP A 83 -2.28 23.15 11.40
CA TRP A 83 -2.67 21.75 11.56
C TRP A 83 -1.62 20.79 11.01
N LEU A 84 -1.60 19.56 11.56
CA LEU A 84 -0.55 18.59 11.30
C LEU A 84 -1.13 17.39 10.56
N TYR A 85 -1.10 17.46 9.23
CA TYR A 85 -1.52 16.37 8.35
C TYR A 85 -0.32 15.47 8.00
N PHE A 86 -0.49 14.17 8.20
CA PHE A 86 0.49 13.14 7.84
C PHE A 86 -0.13 12.14 6.86
N ASP A 87 0.57 11.81 5.79
CA ASP A 87 0.25 10.69 4.91
C ASP A 87 1.50 9.86 4.63
N LYS A 88 1.31 8.60 4.21
CA LYS A 88 2.41 7.69 3.80
C LYS A 88 3.54 7.54 4.83
N PHE A 89 3.27 7.88 6.10
CA PHE A 89 4.28 8.01 7.15
C PHE A 89 4.89 6.66 7.55
N LYS A 90 4.27 5.52 7.19
CA LYS A 90 4.87 4.17 7.25
C LYS A 90 6.22 4.10 6.54
N MET A 91 6.41 4.88 5.47
CA MET A 91 7.66 4.90 4.72
C MET A 91 8.86 5.37 5.55
N LYS A 92 8.65 6.21 6.57
CA LYS A 92 9.74 6.66 7.43
C LYS A 92 10.38 5.50 8.19
N ILE A 93 9.58 4.54 8.66
CA ILE A 93 10.09 3.34 9.34
C ILE A 93 10.96 2.52 8.38
N HIS A 94 10.55 2.41 7.12
CA HIS A 94 11.29 1.64 6.11
C HIS A 94 12.61 2.32 5.70
N SER A 95 12.62 3.65 5.55
CA SER A 95 13.78 4.39 5.03
C SER A 95 14.81 4.81 6.09
N THR A 96 14.49 4.71 7.37
CA THR A 96 15.39 5.12 8.46
C THR A 96 16.28 3.96 8.89
N SER A 97 17.60 4.07 8.68
CA SER A 97 18.58 3.06 9.09
C SER A 97 18.68 2.90 10.61
N ASP A 98 18.61 4.03 11.32
CA ASP A 98 18.77 4.14 12.78
C ASP A 98 17.44 4.54 13.41
N LEU A 99 16.43 3.69 13.22
CA LEU A 99 15.10 3.89 13.82
C LEU A 99 15.20 3.82 15.35
N THR A 100 14.70 4.85 16.02
CA THR A 100 14.60 4.94 17.48
C THR A 100 13.23 5.44 17.90
N MET A 101 12.92 5.40 19.19
CA MET A 101 11.68 5.98 19.73
C MET A 101 11.65 7.52 19.64
N GLU A 102 12.80 8.14 19.38
CA GLU A 102 12.94 9.59 19.17
C GLU A 102 12.87 9.99 17.70
N THR A 103 12.73 9.02 16.78
CA THR A 103 12.59 9.33 15.35
C THR A 103 11.36 10.20 15.11
N GLU A 104 11.53 11.30 14.37
CA GLU A 104 10.46 12.25 14.05
C GLU A 104 9.90 12.03 12.64
N LEU A 105 8.61 12.33 12.49
CA LEU A 105 7.90 12.50 11.23
C LEU A 105 7.72 13.98 10.94
N GLU A 106 7.72 14.34 9.67
CA GLU A 106 7.40 15.68 9.19
C GLU A 106 5.95 15.70 8.68
N ALA A 107 5.13 16.60 9.21
CA ALA A 107 3.80 16.88 8.68
C ALA A 107 3.90 17.68 7.38
N VAL A 108 2.81 17.76 6.61
CA VAL A 108 2.80 18.49 5.31
C VAL A 108 3.19 19.97 5.45
N ASN A 109 2.97 20.60 6.61
CA ASN A 109 3.39 21.97 6.88
C ASN A 109 4.86 22.12 7.32
N GLY A 110 5.63 21.03 7.36
CA GLY A 110 7.05 21.00 7.75
C GLY A 110 7.31 20.87 9.25
N ARG A 111 6.27 20.91 10.10
CA ARG A 111 6.43 20.70 11.55
C ARG A 111 6.73 19.23 11.85
N ARG A 112 7.56 18.98 12.86
CA ARG A 112 7.95 17.64 13.26
C ARG A 112 7.21 17.17 14.52
N VAL A 113 6.89 15.88 14.54
CA VAL A 113 6.26 15.17 15.67
C VAL A 113 6.94 13.82 15.81
N ARG A 114 7.02 13.29 17.03
CA ARG A 114 7.58 11.96 17.25
C ARG A 114 6.77 10.91 16.47
N ALA A 115 7.48 10.07 15.73
CA ALA A 115 6.85 9.03 14.93
C ALA A 115 5.98 8.12 15.80
N ILE A 116 6.46 7.75 16.98
CA ILE A 116 5.76 6.82 17.87
C ILE A 116 4.37 7.33 18.28
N GLU A 117 4.21 8.65 18.48
CA GLU A 117 2.93 9.29 18.82
C GLU A 117 1.94 9.21 17.66
N VAL A 118 2.39 9.49 16.44
CA VAL A 118 1.56 9.41 15.23
C VAL A 118 1.06 7.98 14.99
N PHE A 119 1.95 6.99 15.14
CA PHE A 119 1.56 5.58 14.99
C PHE A 119 0.65 5.11 16.12
N ALA A 120 0.89 5.53 17.36
CA ALA A 120 0.03 5.21 18.50
C ALA A 120 -1.38 5.79 18.30
N HIS A 121 -1.50 7.03 17.84
CA HIS A 121 -2.80 7.61 17.50
C HIS A 121 -3.54 6.84 16.40
N ALA A 122 -2.84 6.42 15.34
CA ALA A 122 -3.43 5.63 14.27
C ALA A 122 -3.90 4.24 14.76
N LEU A 123 -3.09 3.56 15.56
CA LEU A 123 -3.48 2.26 16.14
C LEU A 123 -4.63 2.41 17.14
N HIS A 124 -4.63 3.47 17.95
CA HIS A 124 -5.70 3.77 18.90
C HIS A 124 -7.03 3.99 18.17
N PHE A 125 -7.02 4.70 17.04
CA PHE A 125 -8.19 4.83 16.18
C PHE A 125 -8.73 3.46 15.73
N PHE A 126 -7.87 2.57 15.24
CA PHE A 126 -8.30 1.21 14.87
C PHE A 126 -8.82 0.40 16.04
N ARG A 127 -8.23 0.57 17.22
CA ARG A 127 -8.70 -0.07 18.45
C ARG A 127 -10.13 0.33 18.77
N GLU A 128 -10.39 1.62 18.92
CA GLU A 128 -11.74 2.13 19.25
C GLU A 128 -12.76 1.69 18.20
N HIS A 129 -12.39 1.79 16.93
CA HIS A 129 -13.27 1.40 15.83
C HIS A 129 -13.56 -0.10 15.82
N ALA A 130 -12.54 -0.95 15.98
CA ALA A 130 -12.73 -2.40 16.00
C ALA A 130 -13.52 -2.86 17.22
N LEU A 131 -13.25 -2.31 18.41
CA LEU A 131 -13.97 -2.65 19.63
C LEU A 131 -15.46 -2.30 19.53
N LYS A 132 -15.79 -1.17 18.91
CA LYS A 132 -17.18 -0.78 18.65
C LYS A 132 -17.88 -1.81 17.75
N GLU A 133 -17.28 -2.15 16.61
CA GLU A 133 -17.87 -3.13 15.68
C GLU A 133 -17.99 -4.53 16.29
N VAL A 134 -16.97 -4.98 17.02
CA VAL A 134 -17.00 -6.27 17.73
C VAL A 134 -18.13 -6.29 18.75
N LYS A 135 -18.33 -5.20 19.50
CA LYS A 135 -19.43 -5.06 20.46
C LYS A 135 -20.80 -5.07 19.78
N ASP A 136 -20.94 -4.42 18.63
CA ASP A 136 -22.20 -4.38 17.88
C ASP A 136 -22.56 -5.75 17.27
N GLN A 137 -21.57 -6.62 17.03
CA GLN A 137 -21.77 -8.01 16.56
C GLN A 137 -21.83 -9.05 17.69
N SER A 138 -21.44 -8.70 18.91
CA SER A 138 -21.43 -9.59 20.07
C SER A 138 -22.69 -9.44 20.91
N SER A 139 -23.25 -10.56 21.37
CA SER A 139 -24.36 -10.56 22.35
C SER A 139 -23.87 -10.45 23.80
N SER A 140 -22.59 -10.67 24.06
CA SER A 140 -21.95 -10.62 25.37
C SER A 140 -21.01 -9.42 25.51
N VAL A 141 -20.84 -8.96 26.75
CA VAL A 141 -19.80 -7.99 27.11
C VAL A 141 -18.45 -8.69 26.99
N LEU A 142 -17.61 -8.23 26.07
CA LEU A 142 -16.23 -8.70 25.95
C LEU A 142 -15.34 -7.86 26.86
N GLU A 143 -14.48 -8.52 27.60
CA GLU A 143 -13.41 -7.85 28.35
C GLU A 143 -12.20 -7.65 27.43
N GLY A 144 -11.45 -6.56 27.63
CA GLY A 144 -10.32 -6.20 26.74
C GLY A 144 -9.21 -7.27 26.71
N GLU A 145 -9.11 -8.09 27.76
CA GLU A 145 -8.14 -9.18 27.86
C GLU A 145 -8.48 -10.38 26.95
N GLU A 146 -9.74 -10.50 26.53
CA GLU A 146 -10.24 -11.59 25.69
C GLU A 146 -9.93 -11.40 24.19
N ILE A 147 -9.28 -10.29 23.82
CA ILE A 147 -8.98 -9.93 22.45
C ILE A 147 -7.50 -10.14 22.15
N ARG A 148 -7.21 -10.91 21.10
CA ARG A 148 -5.88 -10.99 20.52
C ARG A 148 -5.77 -10.02 19.34
N TRP A 149 -4.76 -9.17 19.39
CA TRP A 149 -4.43 -8.22 18.33
C TRP A 149 -3.35 -8.80 17.42
N VAL A 150 -3.53 -8.63 16.12
CA VAL A 150 -2.54 -8.94 15.09
C VAL A 150 -2.23 -7.67 14.32
N ILE A 151 -0.96 -7.31 14.18
CA ILE A 151 -0.53 -6.21 13.30
C ILE A 151 0.36 -6.81 12.22
N THR A 152 0.01 -6.59 10.96
CA THR A 152 0.84 -7.05 9.84
C THR A 152 1.98 -6.06 9.58
N VAL A 153 3.16 -6.59 9.25
CA VAL A 153 4.34 -5.81 8.87
C VAL A 153 5.06 -6.44 7.68
N PRO A 154 5.81 -5.66 6.88
CA PRO A 154 6.59 -6.20 5.78
C PRO A 154 7.66 -7.20 6.25
N ALA A 155 7.89 -8.27 5.49
CA ALA A 155 8.91 -9.27 5.84
C ALA A 155 10.34 -8.72 5.82
N VAL A 156 10.60 -7.68 5.02
CA VAL A 156 11.92 -7.02 4.93
C VAL A 156 12.26 -6.17 6.16
N TRP A 157 11.28 -5.91 7.04
CA TRP A 157 11.52 -5.09 8.23
C TRP A 157 12.45 -5.77 9.23
N ARG A 158 13.42 -4.99 9.71
CA ARG A 158 14.35 -5.40 10.76
C ARG A 158 13.66 -5.43 12.12
N GLN A 159 14.26 -6.10 13.09
CA GLN A 159 13.71 -6.21 14.44
C GLN A 159 13.39 -4.86 15.12
N PRO A 160 14.19 -3.79 14.97
CA PRO A 160 13.85 -2.48 15.53
C PRO A 160 12.51 -1.93 15.02
N ALA A 161 12.17 -2.13 13.75
CA ALA A 161 10.90 -1.68 13.18
C ALA A 161 9.70 -2.48 13.73
N LYS A 162 9.87 -3.79 13.93
CA LYS A 162 8.87 -4.65 14.56
C LYS A 162 8.67 -4.28 16.03
N GLN A 163 9.76 -3.98 16.75
CA GLN A 163 9.69 -3.49 18.13
C GLN A 163 9.01 -2.11 18.19
N PHE A 164 9.32 -1.20 17.27
CA PHE A 164 8.66 0.10 17.17
C PHE A 164 7.13 -0.03 17.06
N MET A 165 6.63 -0.93 16.19
CA MET A 165 5.18 -1.17 16.09
C MET A 165 4.58 -1.74 17.38
N ARG A 166 5.33 -2.58 18.10
CA ARG A 166 4.91 -3.12 19.39
C ARG A 166 4.79 -2.01 20.45
N GLU A 167 5.80 -1.13 20.56
CA GLU A 167 5.73 0.03 21.46
C GLU A 167 4.57 0.97 21.10
N ALA A 168 4.33 1.20 19.80
CA ALA A 168 3.19 2.00 19.35
C ALA A 168 1.86 1.36 19.75
N ALA A 169 1.75 0.03 19.67
CA ALA A 169 0.56 -0.71 20.07
C ALA A 169 0.31 -0.63 21.59
N TYR A 170 1.38 -0.66 22.40
CA TYR A 170 1.27 -0.45 23.85
C TYR A 170 0.81 0.97 24.18
N LEU A 171 1.40 1.99 23.56
CA LEU A 171 0.99 3.39 23.77
C LEU A 171 -0.43 3.67 23.30
N ALA A 172 -0.89 2.97 22.26
CA ALA A 172 -2.26 3.05 21.75
C ALA A 172 -3.29 2.32 22.66
N GLY A 173 -2.83 1.58 23.66
CA GLY A 173 -3.67 0.80 24.57
C GLY A 173 -4.28 -0.44 23.92
N LEU A 174 -3.72 -0.95 22.81
CA LEU A 174 -4.19 -2.21 22.20
C LEU A 174 -3.95 -3.38 23.17
N VAL A 175 -2.77 -3.41 23.79
CA VAL A 175 -2.30 -4.50 24.65
C VAL A 175 -1.51 -3.91 25.82
N SER A 176 -1.60 -4.53 27.00
CA SER A 176 -0.73 -4.19 28.14
C SER A 176 0.68 -4.76 27.94
N PRO A 177 1.76 -4.03 28.29
CA PRO A 177 3.11 -4.60 28.35
C PRO A 177 3.23 -5.84 29.25
N ASP A 178 2.32 -5.99 30.22
CA ASP A 178 2.28 -7.13 31.14
C ASP A 178 1.72 -8.42 30.49
N CYS A 179 0.99 -8.28 29.37
CA CYS A 179 0.36 -9.39 28.63
C CYS A 179 0.81 -9.39 27.14
N PRO A 180 2.13 -9.49 26.85
CA PRO A 180 2.67 -9.32 25.51
C PRO A 180 2.15 -10.36 24.50
N GLU A 181 1.67 -11.51 24.95
CA GLU A 181 1.09 -12.58 24.15
C GLU A 181 -0.27 -12.25 23.52
N GLN A 182 -0.93 -11.17 23.96
CA GLN A 182 -2.13 -10.66 23.28
C GLN A 182 -1.79 -10.00 21.94
N LEU A 183 -0.55 -9.57 21.72
CA LEU A 183 -0.11 -8.95 20.47
C LEU A 183 0.74 -9.90 19.64
N LEU A 184 0.31 -10.16 18.40
CA LEU A 184 1.08 -10.87 17.40
C LEU A 184 1.49 -9.92 16.27
N ILE A 185 2.78 -9.84 15.99
CA ILE A 185 3.30 -9.18 14.80
C ILE A 185 3.40 -10.23 13.70
N ALA A 186 2.51 -10.16 12.70
CA ALA A 186 2.48 -11.10 11.58
C ALA A 186 3.25 -10.53 10.38
N LEU A 187 3.90 -11.38 9.60
CA LEU A 187 4.47 -10.95 8.34
C LEU A 187 3.37 -10.91 7.27
N GLU A 188 3.29 -9.79 6.54
CA GLU A 188 2.38 -9.61 5.40
C GLU A 188 2.41 -10.79 4.41
N PRO A 189 3.58 -11.31 3.95
CA PRO A 189 3.59 -12.43 3.01
C PRO A 189 3.15 -13.77 3.63
N GLU A 190 3.33 -13.99 4.93
CA GLU A 190 2.85 -15.19 5.62
C GLU A 190 1.32 -15.15 5.72
N ALA A 191 0.76 -14.01 6.12
CA ALA A 191 -0.68 -13.79 6.18
C ALA A 191 -1.33 -14.00 4.79
N ALA A 192 -0.74 -13.41 3.74
CA ALA A 192 -1.20 -13.61 2.37
C ALA A 192 -1.16 -15.09 1.96
N SER A 193 -0.06 -15.78 2.28
CA SER A 193 0.12 -17.20 1.96
C SER A 193 -0.89 -18.11 2.65
N ILE A 194 -1.14 -17.88 3.94
CA ILE A 194 -2.13 -18.63 4.71
C ILE A 194 -3.54 -18.41 4.13
N TYR A 195 -3.87 -17.17 3.78
CA TYR A 195 -5.16 -16.84 3.17
C TYR A 195 -5.33 -17.52 1.80
N CYS A 196 -4.32 -17.43 0.92
CA CYS A 196 -4.36 -18.06 -0.40
C CYS A 196 -4.54 -19.59 -0.34
N ARG A 197 -4.07 -20.24 0.73
CA ARG A 197 -4.28 -21.69 0.95
C ARG A 197 -5.71 -22.05 1.34
N LYS A 198 -6.48 -21.11 1.88
CA LYS A 198 -7.91 -21.29 2.19
C LYS A 198 -8.82 -21.01 0.99
N LEU A 199 -8.32 -20.34 -0.05
CA LEU A 199 -9.09 -20.06 -1.24
C LEU A 199 -9.47 -21.36 -1.96
N ARG A 200 -10.70 -21.41 -2.44
CA ARG A 200 -11.19 -22.53 -3.26
C ARG A 200 -10.56 -22.47 -4.64
N LEU A 201 -10.38 -23.63 -5.29
CA LEU A 201 -9.65 -23.76 -6.56
C LEU A 201 -10.16 -22.83 -7.68
N HIS A 202 -11.46 -22.52 -7.75
CA HIS A 202 -12.01 -21.58 -8.75
C HIS A 202 -11.62 -20.11 -8.53
N GLN A 203 -11.04 -19.79 -7.37
CA GLN A 203 -10.48 -18.48 -7.04
C GLN A 203 -8.97 -18.42 -7.38
N VAL A 204 -8.40 -19.51 -7.88
CA VAL A 204 -7.01 -19.62 -8.32
C VAL A 204 -7.00 -19.68 -9.84
N ILE A 205 -6.32 -18.71 -10.47
CA ILE A 205 -6.16 -18.71 -11.93
C ILE A 205 -4.94 -19.57 -12.26
N ASP A 206 -5.12 -20.66 -13.02
CA ASP A 206 -4.00 -21.40 -13.60
C ASP A 206 -3.45 -20.64 -14.81
N LEU A 207 -2.29 -20.06 -14.58
CA LEU A 207 -1.60 -19.18 -15.51
C LEU A 207 -0.80 -19.93 -16.60
N SER A 208 -0.78 -21.28 -16.53
CA SER A 208 -0.10 -22.15 -17.50
C SER A 208 -1.01 -22.57 -18.67
N VAL A 209 -2.31 -22.34 -18.56
CA VAL A 209 -3.32 -22.72 -19.56
C VAL A 209 -3.69 -21.48 -20.39
N GLN A 210 -3.57 -21.56 -21.72
CA GLN A 210 -4.16 -20.53 -22.59
C GLN A 210 -5.68 -20.62 -22.47
N PRO A 211 -6.43 -19.51 -22.32
CA PRO A 211 -7.88 -19.57 -22.26
C PRO A 211 -8.41 -20.13 -23.58
N LEU A 212 -8.85 -21.39 -23.56
CA LEU A 212 -9.53 -22.01 -24.68
C LEU A 212 -10.89 -21.32 -24.81
N THR A 213 -11.06 -20.57 -25.89
CA THR A 213 -12.38 -20.21 -26.41
C THR A 213 -13.06 -21.51 -26.84
N ASN A 214 -13.74 -22.19 -25.91
CA ASN A 214 -14.89 -23.09 -26.13
C ASN A 214 -15.13 -23.89 -24.83
N GLY A 215 -16.22 -23.57 -24.13
CA GLY A 215 -16.57 -24.08 -22.81
C GLY A 215 -16.62 -25.60 -22.67
N PHE A 216 -15.53 -26.17 -22.19
CA PHE A 216 -15.49 -27.43 -21.46
C PHE A 216 -14.54 -27.25 -20.28
N ASP A 217 -15.11 -27.20 -19.07
CA ASP A 217 -14.37 -27.17 -17.81
C ASP A 217 -13.56 -28.46 -17.66
N LEU A 218 -12.26 -28.37 -17.93
CA LEU A 218 -11.30 -29.37 -17.46
C LEU A 218 -10.90 -28.97 -16.04
N ASP A 219 -11.47 -29.69 -15.06
CA ASP A 219 -11.08 -29.72 -13.66
C ASP A 219 -9.62 -30.22 -13.54
N GLY A 220 -8.67 -29.33 -13.81
CA GLY A 220 -7.29 -29.65 -14.14
C GLY A 220 -6.23 -29.07 -13.20
N SER A 221 -6.59 -28.44 -12.08
CA SER A 221 -5.62 -27.90 -11.12
C SER A 221 -5.54 -28.77 -9.87
N ARG A 222 -4.40 -29.42 -9.67
CA ARG A 222 -4.10 -30.21 -8.46
C ARG A 222 -4.12 -29.29 -7.21
N PRO A 223 -4.66 -29.73 -6.07
CA PRO A 223 -4.47 -29.04 -4.80
C PRO A 223 -2.98 -28.78 -4.52
N PHE A 224 -2.65 -27.69 -3.84
CA PHE A 224 -1.29 -27.41 -3.42
C PHE A 224 -0.70 -28.60 -2.63
N ASP A 225 0.41 -29.13 -3.09
CA ASP A 225 1.10 -30.26 -2.46
C ASP A 225 2.24 -29.75 -1.55
N SER A 226 2.63 -30.59 -0.59
CA SER A 226 3.73 -30.49 0.40
C SER A 226 5.15 -30.27 -0.17
N SER A 227 5.25 -29.92 -1.45
CA SER A 227 6.49 -29.57 -2.14
C SER A 227 6.36 -28.35 -3.04
N ASP A 228 5.16 -27.77 -3.18
CA ASP A 228 4.92 -26.62 -4.03
C ASP A 228 5.63 -25.39 -3.48
N ARG A 229 6.26 -24.65 -4.40
CA ARG A 229 7.00 -23.42 -4.13
C ARG A 229 6.36 -22.30 -4.91
N TYR A 230 6.11 -21.19 -4.24
CA TYR A 230 5.54 -20.00 -4.88
C TYR A 230 6.19 -18.74 -4.34
N VAL A 231 6.05 -17.67 -5.11
CA VAL A 231 6.50 -16.34 -4.73
C VAL A 231 5.27 -15.55 -4.33
N VAL A 232 5.31 -14.96 -3.14
CA VAL A 232 4.42 -13.87 -2.77
C VAL A 232 5.08 -12.57 -3.21
N ALA A 233 4.42 -11.84 -4.11
CA ALA A 233 4.84 -10.53 -4.57
C ALA A 233 3.87 -9.47 -4.05
N ASP A 234 4.21 -8.85 -2.92
CA ASP A 234 3.46 -7.73 -2.37
C ASP A 234 3.91 -6.45 -3.08
N CYS A 235 3.09 -5.95 -4.00
CA CYS A 235 3.35 -4.72 -4.74
C CYS A 235 2.54 -3.56 -4.17
N GLY A 236 2.87 -3.18 -2.95
CA GLY A 236 2.15 -2.17 -2.19
C GLY A 236 2.40 -0.72 -2.65
N GLY A 237 1.80 0.20 -1.89
CA GLY A 237 1.96 1.63 -2.15
C GLY A 237 3.37 2.14 -1.83
N GLY A 238 3.99 1.65 -0.77
CA GLY A 238 5.30 2.11 -0.33
C GLY A 238 6.46 1.23 -0.79
N THR A 239 6.27 -0.08 -0.68
CA THR A 239 7.31 -1.09 -0.89
C THR A 239 6.85 -2.11 -1.92
N VAL A 240 7.84 -2.79 -2.51
CA VAL A 240 7.60 -4.05 -3.22
C VAL A 240 8.42 -5.11 -2.52
N ASP A 241 7.75 -6.11 -1.97
CA ASP A 241 8.35 -7.15 -1.14
C ASP A 241 8.08 -8.53 -1.75
N LEU A 242 9.15 -9.30 -1.93
CA LEU A 242 9.17 -10.62 -2.55
C LEU A 242 9.62 -11.65 -1.53
N THR A 243 8.79 -12.65 -1.31
CA THR A 243 9.10 -13.78 -0.43
C THR A 243 8.80 -15.09 -1.15
N VAL A 244 9.67 -16.07 -0.99
CA VAL A 244 9.48 -17.40 -1.60
C VAL A 244 9.15 -18.38 -0.50
N HIS A 245 7.96 -18.97 -0.58
CA HIS A 245 7.49 -19.95 0.38
C HIS A 245 7.45 -21.34 -0.24
N GLN A 246 7.70 -22.33 0.60
CA GLN A 246 7.37 -23.73 0.36
C GLN A 246 6.35 -24.19 1.39
N ILE A 247 5.34 -24.93 0.94
CA ILE A 247 4.40 -25.60 1.84
C ILE A 247 5.09 -26.86 2.35
N GLU A 248 5.29 -26.98 3.65
CA GLU A 248 5.83 -28.22 4.23
C GLU A 248 4.74 -29.24 4.50
N GLN A 249 3.53 -28.78 4.89
CA GLN A 249 2.39 -29.64 5.19
C GLN A 249 1.08 -28.96 4.74
N PRO A 250 0.12 -29.69 4.15
CA PRO A 250 -1.15 -29.14 3.64
C PRO A 250 -1.95 -28.32 4.66
N GLN A 251 -1.84 -28.65 5.95
CA GLN A 251 -2.46 -27.93 7.08
C GLN A 251 -1.42 -27.34 8.06
N GLY A 252 -0.14 -27.25 7.66
CA GLY A 252 0.96 -26.88 8.57
C GLY A 252 1.82 -25.70 8.09
N THR A 253 3.09 -25.74 8.51
CA THR A 253 4.08 -24.65 8.46
C THR A 253 4.44 -24.21 7.05
N LEU A 254 4.68 -22.90 6.90
CA LEU A 254 5.30 -22.32 5.72
C LEU A 254 6.80 -22.22 5.98
N LYS A 255 7.60 -22.61 4.99
CA LYS A 255 9.04 -22.41 5.01
C LYS A 255 9.43 -21.30 4.05
N GLU A 256 10.05 -20.24 4.57
CA GLU A 256 10.75 -19.26 3.75
C GLU A 256 12.02 -19.90 3.17
N LEU A 257 12.09 -20.00 1.84
CA LEU A 257 13.21 -20.63 1.15
C LEU A 257 14.39 -19.69 0.96
N TYR A 258 14.11 -18.40 0.81
CA TYR A 258 15.11 -17.36 0.61
C TYR A 258 14.71 -16.15 1.43
N LYS A 259 15.72 -15.50 2.01
CA LYS A 259 15.54 -14.24 2.71
C LYS A 259 14.66 -13.29 1.90
N ALA A 260 13.56 -12.85 2.51
CA ALA A 260 12.69 -11.84 1.95
C ALA A 260 13.50 -10.65 1.42
N SER A 261 13.12 -10.13 0.26
CA SER A 261 13.76 -8.97 -0.33
C SER A 261 12.73 -7.99 -0.81
N GLY A 262 13.11 -6.72 -0.79
CA GLY A 262 12.25 -5.67 -1.26
C GLY A 262 12.95 -4.34 -1.13
N GLY A 263 12.20 -3.30 -1.42
CA GLY A 263 12.68 -1.95 -1.31
C GLY A 263 11.57 -0.94 -1.55
N PRO A 264 11.89 0.36 -1.53
CA PRO A 264 10.92 1.44 -1.66
C PRO A 264 10.50 1.63 -3.13
N TYR A 265 10.00 0.57 -3.75
CA TYR A 265 9.64 0.51 -5.17
C TYR A 265 8.12 0.54 -5.38
N GLY A 266 7.36 0.92 -4.36
CA GLY A 266 5.90 0.95 -4.44
C GLY A 266 5.36 2.14 -5.25
N ALA A 267 4.02 2.21 -5.34
CA ALA A 267 3.31 3.25 -6.09
C ALA A 267 3.60 4.71 -5.67
N VAL A 268 4.23 4.95 -4.51
CA VAL A 268 4.73 6.28 -4.10
C VAL A 268 5.81 6.79 -5.06
N GLY A 269 6.58 5.90 -5.70
CA GLY A 269 7.54 6.30 -6.74
C GLY A 269 6.88 7.00 -7.93
N VAL A 270 5.63 6.63 -8.26
CA VAL A 270 4.83 7.26 -9.32
C VAL A 270 4.38 8.67 -8.90
N ASP A 271 4.11 8.88 -7.60
CA ASP A 271 3.77 10.21 -7.06
C ASP A 271 4.97 11.15 -7.12
N LEU A 272 6.16 10.64 -6.82
CA LEU A 272 7.41 11.41 -6.94
C LEU A 272 7.71 11.79 -8.39
N ALA A 273 7.47 10.87 -9.34
CA ALA A 273 7.59 11.17 -10.76
C ALA A 273 6.58 12.25 -11.21
N PHE A 274 5.35 12.21 -10.69
CA PHE A 274 4.35 13.24 -10.98
C PHE A 274 4.75 14.60 -10.40
N GLU A 275 5.26 14.65 -9.17
CA GLU A 275 5.80 15.87 -8.59
C GLU A 275 6.98 16.43 -9.41
N ALA A 276 7.91 15.57 -9.84
CA ALA A 276 9.03 15.98 -10.68
C ALA A 276 8.55 16.57 -12.02
N MET A 277 7.52 15.99 -12.63
CA MET A 277 6.87 16.55 -13.82
C MET A 277 6.27 17.92 -13.54
N LEU A 278 5.57 18.11 -12.41
CA LEU A 278 5.04 19.42 -12.01
C LEU A 278 6.17 20.45 -11.83
N CYS A 279 7.29 20.05 -11.21
CA CYS A 279 8.48 20.91 -11.09
C CYS A 279 9.05 21.28 -12.47
N GLN A 280 9.11 20.35 -13.42
CA GLN A 280 9.56 20.63 -14.78
C GLN A 280 8.64 21.63 -15.52
N ILE A 281 7.33 21.56 -15.30
CA ILE A 281 6.35 22.42 -15.98
C ILE A 281 6.25 23.81 -15.33
N PHE A 282 6.21 23.87 -14.00
CA PHE A 282 5.87 25.09 -13.24
C PHE A 282 7.08 25.73 -12.51
N GLY A 283 8.20 25.01 -12.44
CA GLY A 283 9.41 25.39 -11.71
C GLY A 283 9.40 24.88 -10.27
N GLU A 284 10.55 24.37 -9.83
CA GLU A 284 10.74 23.81 -8.49
C GLU A 284 10.47 24.84 -7.38
N ASP A 285 10.97 26.07 -7.54
CA ASP A 285 10.74 27.17 -6.60
C ASP A 285 9.24 27.48 -6.41
N PHE A 286 8.46 27.39 -7.48
CA PHE A 286 7.01 27.56 -7.39
C PHE A 286 6.36 26.41 -6.63
N ILE A 287 6.69 25.16 -6.95
CA ILE A 287 6.11 23.97 -6.29
C ILE A 287 6.42 23.98 -4.80
N GLN A 288 7.66 24.27 -4.41
CA GLN A 288 8.03 24.36 -3.00
C GLN A 288 7.31 25.52 -2.29
N SER A 289 7.19 26.68 -2.94
CA SER A 289 6.43 27.81 -2.39
C SER A 289 4.94 27.48 -2.23
N PHE A 290 4.33 26.79 -3.20
CA PHE A 290 2.93 26.38 -3.14
C PHE A 290 2.68 25.39 -2.00
N LYS A 291 3.53 24.36 -1.85
CA LYS A 291 3.47 23.41 -0.73
C LYS A 291 3.51 24.12 0.63
N ALA A 292 4.44 25.06 0.80
CA ALA A 292 4.61 25.77 2.06
C ALA A 292 3.47 26.77 2.36
N LYS A 293 2.90 27.41 1.34
CA LYS A 293 1.88 28.46 1.52
C LYS A 293 0.45 27.94 1.44
N ARG A 294 0.22 26.83 0.75
CA ARG A 294 -1.10 26.22 0.49
C ARG A 294 -1.04 24.69 0.67
N PRO A 295 -0.68 24.19 1.87
CA PRO A 295 -0.44 22.77 2.10
C PRO A 295 -1.71 21.90 1.91
N ALA A 296 -2.90 22.36 2.32
CA ALA A 296 -4.16 21.66 2.08
C ALA A 296 -4.43 21.48 0.58
N ALA A 297 -4.27 22.54 -0.22
CA ALA A 297 -4.43 22.46 -1.66
C ALA A 297 -3.37 21.58 -2.34
N TRP A 298 -2.17 21.45 -1.76
CA TRP A 298 -1.20 20.45 -2.23
C TRP A 298 -1.71 19.03 -1.99
N VAL A 299 -2.26 18.75 -0.80
CA VAL A 299 -2.89 17.46 -0.49
C VAL A 299 -4.02 17.16 -1.49
N ASP A 300 -4.89 18.11 -1.79
CA ASP A 300 -5.98 17.94 -2.78
C ASP A 300 -5.46 17.55 -4.16
N LEU A 301 -4.40 18.20 -4.63
CA LEU A 301 -3.78 17.88 -5.90
C LEU A 301 -3.24 16.44 -5.91
N THR A 302 -2.59 16.02 -4.82
CA THR A 302 -2.07 14.64 -4.71
C THR A 302 -3.19 13.61 -4.63
N ILE A 303 -4.31 13.90 -3.96
CA ILE A 303 -5.50 13.04 -3.91
C ILE A 303 -6.13 12.92 -5.30
N ALA A 304 -6.30 14.04 -6.00
CA ALA A 304 -6.82 14.07 -7.36
C ALA A 304 -5.94 13.27 -8.33
N PHE A 305 -4.62 13.35 -8.17
CA PHE A 305 -3.69 12.52 -8.94
C PHE A 305 -3.82 11.03 -8.58
N GLU A 306 -3.80 10.67 -7.31
CA GLU A 306 -3.95 9.29 -6.83
C GLU A 306 -5.21 8.63 -7.39
N ALA A 307 -6.35 9.33 -7.36
CA ALA A 307 -7.61 8.85 -7.91
C ALA A 307 -7.52 8.54 -9.41
N ARG A 308 -6.78 9.35 -10.19
CA ARG A 308 -6.57 9.10 -11.62
C ARG A 308 -5.53 8.02 -11.88
N LYS A 309 -4.45 7.98 -11.09
CA LYS A 309 -3.39 6.96 -11.15
C LYS A 309 -3.97 5.55 -11.01
N ARG A 310 -4.93 5.34 -10.10
CA ARG A 310 -5.65 4.06 -9.92
C ARG A 310 -6.53 3.63 -11.11
N THR A 311 -6.73 4.51 -12.09
CA THR A 311 -7.52 4.23 -13.31
C THR A 311 -6.64 4.22 -14.58
N ALA A 312 -5.31 4.17 -14.41
CA ALA A 312 -4.37 4.21 -15.51
C ALA A 312 -3.94 2.79 -15.90
N SER A 313 -4.23 2.34 -17.13
CA SER A 313 -3.72 1.07 -17.66
C SER A 313 -2.91 1.18 -18.96
N PRO A 314 -1.99 0.22 -19.21
CA PRO A 314 -1.24 0.07 -20.47
C PRO A 314 -2.14 -0.17 -21.69
N GLY A 315 -3.40 -0.59 -21.49
CA GLY A 315 -4.37 -0.78 -22.58
C GLY A 315 -5.24 0.45 -22.86
N ARG A 316 -5.22 1.46 -22.00
CA ARG A 316 -6.12 2.61 -22.10
C ARG A 316 -5.58 3.65 -23.07
N ALA A 317 -6.23 3.77 -24.23
CA ALA A 317 -5.91 4.81 -25.22
C ALA A 317 -6.29 6.23 -24.76
N ASN A 318 -7.27 6.36 -23.86
CA ASN A 318 -7.81 7.65 -23.45
C ASN A 318 -6.94 8.35 -22.41
N ALA A 319 -6.57 9.59 -22.70
CA ALA A 319 -5.88 10.49 -21.76
C ALA A 319 -6.65 10.67 -20.44
N LEU A 320 -5.90 10.87 -19.36
CA LEU A 320 -6.42 11.13 -18.01
C LEU A 320 -6.45 12.63 -17.73
N ASN A 321 -7.57 13.11 -17.20
CA ASN A 321 -7.72 14.48 -16.75
C ASN A 321 -7.52 14.56 -15.23
N ILE A 322 -6.53 15.31 -14.79
CA ILE A 322 -6.24 15.61 -13.38
C ILE A 322 -6.67 17.05 -13.12
N SER A 323 -7.50 17.24 -12.10
CA SER A 323 -7.91 18.56 -11.66
C SER A 323 -6.77 19.24 -10.91
N LEU A 324 -6.42 20.46 -11.30
CA LEU A 324 -5.59 21.33 -10.46
C LEU A 324 -6.53 22.17 -9.58
N PRO A 325 -6.31 22.23 -8.26
CA PRO A 325 -7.09 23.11 -7.40
C PRO A 325 -7.05 24.56 -7.90
N PHE A 326 -8.16 25.30 -7.79
CA PHE A 326 -8.20 26.70 -8.21
C PHE A 326 -7.11 27.53 -7.53
N SER A 327 -6.82 27.25 -6.26
CA SER A 327 -5.74 27.86 -5.49
C SER A 327 -4.36 27.64 -6.14
N PHE A 328 -4.10 26.50 -6.77
CA PHE A 328 -2.86 26.26 -7.54
C PHE A 328 -2.80 27.18 -8.76
N ILE A 329 -3.89 27.25 -9.52
CA ILE A 329 -3.97 28.03 -10.77
C ILE A 329 -3.84 29.53 -10.49
N ASP A 330 -4.58 30.04 -9.51
CA ASP A 330 -4.53 31.46 -9.09
C ASP A 330 -3.17 31.81 -8.49
N TYR A 331 -2.62 30.96 -7.62
CA TYR A 331 -1.32 31.19 -7.01
C TYR A 331 -0.21 31.21 -8.06
N TYR A 332 -0.22 30.28 -9.02
CA TYR A 332 0.73 30.28 -10.14
C TYR A 332 0.65 31.56 -10.96
N LYS A 333 -0.56 32.01 -11.29
CA LYS A 333 -0.78 33.26 -12.04
C LYS A 333 -0.22 34.47 -11.31
N ARG A 334 -0.41 34.57 -9.99
CA ARG A 334 0.14 35.67 -9.17
C ARG A 334 1.65 35.57 -9.01
N HIS A 335 2.19 34.37 -8.84
CA HIS A 335 3.61 34.14 -8.60
C HIS A 335 4.48 34.30 -9.86
N ARG A 336 3.96 33.91 -11.03
CA ARG A 336 4.69 33.91 -12.30
C ARG A 336 4.20 34.92 -13.34
N GLY A 337 3.06 35.58 -13.11
CA GLY A 337 2.46 36.52 -14.05
C GLY A 337 1.85 35.88 -15.31
N GLN A 338 1.61 34.57 -15.31
CA GLN A 338 1.22 33.80 -16.49
C GLN A 338 0.27 32.64 -16.16
N SER A 339 -0.53 32.21 -17.13
CA SER A 339 -1.46 31.09 -16.93
C SER A 339 -0.75 29.72 -16.91
N VAL A 340 -1.42 28.73 -16.32
CA VAL A 340 -1.00 27.31 -16.36
C VAL A 340 -0.85 26.82 -17.80
N GLU A 341 -1.78 27.19 -18.69
CA GLU A 341 -1.70 26.84 -20.11
C GLU A 341 -0.44 27.41 -20.79
N ALA A 342 -0.06 28.66 -20.47
CA ALA A 342 1.16 29.26 -20.98
C ALA A 342 2.43 28.61 -20.42
N ALA A 343 2.38 28.03 -19.21
CA ALA A 343 3.47 27.23 -18.65
C ALA A 343 3.66 25.93 -19.45
N LEU A 344 2.56 25.19 -19.66
CA LEU A 344 2.55 23.94 -20.41
C LEU A 344 3.10 24.12 -21.83
N ARG A 345 2.66 25.17 -22.54
CA ARG A 345 3.17 25.47 -23.89
C ARG A 345 4.67 25.76 -23.95
N ARG A 346 5.28 26.26 -22.87
CA ARG A 346 6.74 26.53 -22.79
C ARG A 346 7.56 25.37 -22.27
N SER A 347 6.95 24.48 -21.48
CA SER A 347 7.62 23.29 -20.95
C SER A 347 8.07 22.29 -22.05
N ASN A 348 7.59 22.45 -23.29
CA ASN A 348 7.77 21.54 -24.42
C ASN A 348 7.32 20.08 -24.15
N MET A 349 6.57 19.83 -23.06
CA MET A 349 5.98 18.52 -22.75
C MET A 349 4.71 18.28 -23.57
N ASN A 350 4.86 17.88 -24.83
CA ASN A 350 3.73 17.68 -25.77
C ASN A 350 2.71 16.61 -25.32
N ILE A 351 3.14 15.72 -24.42
CA ILE A 351 2.36 14.63 -23.83
C ILE A 351 1.47 15.08 -22.66
N VAL A 352 1.59 16.34 -22.23
CA VAL A 352 0.75 16.97 -21.20
C VAL A 352 0.12 18.24 -21.76
N LYS A 353 -1.21 18.32 -21.72
CA LYS A 353 -1.96 19.46 -22.29
C LYS A 353 -2.91 20.07 -21.28
N TRP A 354 -3.23 21.35 -21.49
CA TRP A 354 -4.34 21.99 -20.79
C TRP A 354 -5.64 21.66 -21.51
N SER A 355 -6.62 21.11 -20.80
CA SER A 355 -7.94 20.83 -21.38
C SER A 355 -8.82 22.10 -21.38
N SER A 356 -9.80 22.15 -22.29
CA SER A 356 -10.79 23.24 -22.33
C SER A 356 -11.64 23.33 -21.05
N GLN A 357 -11.66 22.29 -20.23
CA GLN A 357 -12.34 22.23 -18.94
C GLN A 357 -11.43 22.69 -17.78
N GLY A 358 -10.23 23.19 -18.05
CA GLY A 358 -9.33 23.68 -17.01
C GLY A 358 -8.63 22.58 -16.20
N MET A 359 -8.31 21.45 -16.85
CA MET A 359 -7.64 20.32 -16.22
C MET A 359 -6.34 19.95 -16.92
N LEU A 360 -5.40 19.38 -16.18
CA LEU A 360 -4.17 18.81 -16.70
C LEU A 360 -4.50 17.47 -17.39
N ARG A 361 -4.29 17.38 -18.70
CA ARG A 361 -4.61 16.20 -19.51
C ARG A 361 -3.33 15.45 -19.87
N LEU A 362 -3.14 14.27 -19.27
CA LEU A 362 -1.98 13.41 -19.48
C LEU A 362 -2.32 12.35 -20.51
N THR A 363 -1.53 12.24 -21.58
CA THR A 363 -1.64 11.13 -22.52
C THR A 363 -1.28 9.81 -21.84
N GLN A 364 -1.58 8.70 -22.52
CA GLN A 364 -1.11 7.38 -22.10
C GLN A 364 0.42 7.33 -22.00
N GLU A 365 1.13 7.97 -22.93
CA GLU A 365 2.58 8.10 -22.92
C GLU A 365 3.08 8.83 -21.67
N ALA A 366 2.49 9.97 -21.32
CA ALA A 366 2.82 10.69 -20.09
C ALA A 366 2.59 9.83 -18.84
N MET A 367 1.46 9.13 -18.77
CA MET A 367 1.22 8.20 -17.66
C MET A 367 2.26 7.07 -17.64
N ASN A 368 2.59 6.47 -18.78
CA ASN A 368 3.60 5.43 -18.84
C ASN A 368 4.97 5.93 -18.35
N GLU A 369 5.39 7.14 -18.72
CA GLU A 369 6.62 7.77 -18.24
C GLU A 369 6.63 7.92 -16.71
N LEU A 370 5.51 8.29 -16.09
CA LEU A 370 5.41 8.38 -14.62
C LEU A 370 5.64 7.04 -13.93
N PHE A 371 5.23 5.94 -14.55
CA PHE A 371 5.39 4.59 -13.98
C PHE A 371 6.78 3.98 -14.27
N GLN A 372 7.47 4.42 -15.33
CA GLN A 372 8.73 3.78 -15.76
C GLN A 372 9.81 3.71 -14.67
N PRO A 373 10.13 4.78 -13.91
CA PRO A 373 11.17 4.71 -12.89
C PRO A 373 10.88 3.62 -11.84
N THR A 374 9.63 3.53 -11.40
CA THR A 374 9.15 2.53 -10.43
C THR A 374 9.28 1.12 -11.01
N ILE A 375 8.78 0.90 -12.24
CA ILE A 375 8.82 -0.41 -12.92
C ILE A 375 10.27 -0.87 -13.13
N ILE A 376 11.14 0.02 -13.61
CA ILE A 376 12.56 -0.29 -13.83
C ILE A 376 13.22 -0.75 -12.53
N ASN A 377 12.93 -0.08 -11.41
CA ASN A 377 13.47 -0.47 -10.11
C ASN A 377 12.96 -1.85 -9.65
N ILE A 378 11.67 -2.14 -9.85
CA ILE A 378 11.09 -3.47 -9.56
C ILE A 378 11.77 -4.56 -10.40
N VAL A 379 11.87 -4.34 -11.72
CA VAL A 379 12.48 -5.30 -12.66
C VAL A 379 13.95 -5.52 -12.32
N LYS A 380 14.70 -4.45 -12.02
CA LYS A 380 16.09 -4.54 -11.60
C LYS A 380 16.23 -5.34 -10.30
N HIS A 381 15.36 -5.09 -9.31
CA HIS A 381 15.37 -5.82 -8.05
C HIS A 381 15.12 -7.33 -8.25
N ILE A 382 14.14 -7.68 -9.10
CA ILE A 382 13.86 -9.08 -9.46
C ILE A 382 15.04 -9.69 -10.22
N GLY A 383 15.63 -8.96 -11.16
CA GLY A 383 16.74 -9.42 -12.00
C GLY A 383 18.09 -9.56 -11.26
N GLU A 384 18.39 -8.73 -10.26
CA GLU A 384 19.62 -8.85 -9.47
C GLU A 384 19.65 -10.14 -8.61
N LYS A 385 18.49 -10.67 -8.23
CA LYS A 385 18.39 -11.99 -7.58
C LYS A 385 18.79 -13.15 -8.49
N HIS A 386 18.76 -12.99 -9.81
CA HIS A 386 19.35 -13.97 -10.74
C HIS A 386 20.86 -14.00 -10.71
N VAL A 387 21.54 -12.93 -10.26
CA VAL A 387 23.00 -12.84 -10.31
C VAL A 387 23.64 -13.24 -8.96
N GLN A 388 23.06 -12.86 -7.82
CA GLN A 388 23.68 -13.08 -6.50
C GLN A 388 23.54 -14.50 -5.92
N GLY A 389 22.82 -15.42 -6.57
CA GLY A 389 22.80 -16.84 -6.20
C GLY A 389 23.99 -17.68 -6.69
N GLY A 390 24.99 -17.07 -7.34
CA GLY A 390 26.12 -17.76 -7.96
C GLY A 390 27.45 -17.40 -7.32
N GLY A 391 27.76 -17.98 -6.16
CA GLY A 391 29.06 -17.77 -5.52
C GLY A 391 29.37 -18.76 -4.41
N GLY A 392 29.91 -19.94 -4.78
CA GLY A 392 30.71 -20.77 -3.88
C GLY A 392 30.30 -22.24 -3.80
N GLY A 393 31.12 -23.13 -4.38
CA GLY A 393 31.18 -24.55 -4.03
C GLY A 393 30.93 -25.52 -5.20
N GLY A 394 32.01 -26.01 -5.81
CA GLY A 394 31.93 -27.12 -6.76
C GLY A 394 31.46 -28.41 -6.08
N GLY A 395 30.42 -29.02 -6.66
CA GLY A 395 29.84 -30.30 -6.24
C GLY A 395 28.43 -30.42 -6.80
N GLY A 396 28.16 -31.44 -7.61
CA GLY A 396 26.94 -31.59 -8.43
C GLY A 396 25.62 -31.36 -7.66
N GLY A 397 25.08 -30.14 -7.77
CA GLY A 397 23.74 -29.76 -7.35
C GLY A 397 22.78 -29.66 -8.55
N PRO A 398 21.46 -29.65 -8.32
CA PRO A 398 20.46 -29.60 -9.38
C PRO A 398 20.64 -28.36 -10.26
N GLU A 399 20.46 -28.52 -11.57
CA GLU A 399 20.64 -27.46 -12.57
C GLU A 399 19.92 -26.16 -12.17
N ARG A 400 20.65 -25.05 -12.27
CA ARG A 400 20.17 -23.71 -11.90
C ARG A 400 19.05 -23.29 -12.85
N ARG A 401 17.82 -23.30 -12.37
CA ARG A 401 16.62 -22.94 -13.14
C ARG A 401 16.44 -21.43 -13.22
N GLU A 402 16.47 -20.88 -14.43
CA GLU A 402 16.39 -19.44 -14.69
C GLU A 402 14.98 -19.03 -15.11
N ILE A 403 14.35 -18.08 -14.41
CA ILE A 403 13.00 -17.58 -14.72
C ILE A 403 13.06 -16.12 -15.20
N ARG A 404 12.67 -15.82 -16.44
CA ARG A 404 12.49 -14.45 -16.94
C ARG A 404 11.09 -13.95 -16.59
N ALA A 405 10.99 -12.95 -15.71
CA ALA A 405 9.73 -12.31 -15.38
C ALA A 405 9.52 -10.99 -16.16
N THR A 406 8.34 -10.78 -16.72
CA THR A 406 7.87 -9.55 -17.37
C THR A 406 6.63 -9.09 -16.62
N MET A 407 6.66 -7.92 -16.00
CA MET A 407 5.50 -7.36 -15.29
C MET A 407 4.95 -6.16 -16.06
N GLN A 408 3.64 -6.11 -16.26
CA GLN A 408 2.88 -4.99 -16.81
C GLN A 408 1.87 -4.55 -15.74
N PHE A 409 1.89 -3.27 -15.38
CA PHE A 409 1.02 -2.70 -14.34
C PHE A 409 -0.05 -1.83 -14.99
N GLY A 410 -1.34 -1.97 -14.60
CA GLY A 410 -2.40 -1.10 -15.12
C GLY A 410 -3.80 -1.25 -14.55
N ASP A 411 -4.50 -0.13 -14.37
CA ASP A 411 -5.82 0.03 -13.74
C ASP A 411 -5.78 -0.54 -12.31
N THR A 412 -6.36 -1.72 -12.17
CA THR A 412 -6.37 -2.55 -10.98
C THR A 412 -5.72 -3.89 -11.26
N GLU A 413 -4.98 -4.01 -12.36
CA GLU A 413 -4.38 -5.25 -12.82
C GLU A 413 -2.86 -5.25 -12.74
N ILE A 414 -2.26 -6.34 -12.25
CA ILE A 414 -0.86 -6.67 -12.54
C ILE A 414 -0.84 -7.89 -13.46
N LYS A 415 -0.25 -7.72 -14.64
CA LYS A 415 0.05 -8.82 -15.55
C LYS A 415 1.48 -9.25 -15.39
N VAL A 416 1.74 -10.50 -14.99
CA VAL A 416 3.09 -11.04 -14.79
C VAL A 416 3.30 -12.22 -15.73
N THR A 417 4.25 -12.14 -16.64
CA THR A 417 4.69 -13.29 -17.45
C THR A 417 5.99 -13.83 -16.88
N ALA A 418 6.02 -15.07 -16.41
CA ALA A 418 7.24 -15.75 -16.00
C ALA A 418 7.59 -16.84 -17.02
N VAL A 419 8.78 -16.81 -17.60
CA VAL A 419 9.26 -17.80 -18.57
C VAL A 419 10.45 -18.53 -17.99
N ASP A 420 10.33 -19.84 -17.80
CA ASP A 420 11.48 -20.69 -17.53
C ASP A 420 12.35 -20.76 -18.79
N ILE A 421 13.56 -20.25 -18.71
CA ILE A 421 14.46 -20.12 -19.86
C ILE A 421 14.96 -21.49 -20.33
N MET A 422 15.12 -22.46 -19.42
CA MET A 422 15.61 -23.80 -19.81
C MET A 422 14.52 -24.63 -20.48
N SER A 423 13.30 -24.57 -19.95
CA SER A 423 12.19 -25.37 -20.51
C SER A 423 11.36 -24.62 -21.57
N GLY A 424 11.57 -23.32 -21.74
CA GLY A 424 10.75 -22.45 -22.60
C GLY A 424 9.30 -22.28 -22.11
N ARG A 425 8.94 -22.87 -20.96
CA ARG A 425 7.57 -22.81 -20.44
C ARG A 425 7.29 -21.42 -19.90
N SER A 426 6.22 -20.81 -20.41
CA SER A 426 5.74 -19.51 -19.95
C SER A 426 4.47 -19.66 -19.12
N VAL A 427 4.38 -18.90 -18.05
CA VAL A 427 3.22 -18.76 -17.17
C VAL A 427 2.82 -17.29 -17.18
N ARG A 428 1.55 -16.97 -17.41
CA ARG A 428 1.04 -15.58 -17.50
C ARG A 428 -0.04 -15.30 -16.48
N ALA A 429 0.27 -14.49 -15.47
CA ALA A 429 -0.66 -13.92 -14.50
C ALA A 429 -1.35 -12.68 -15.04
N SER A 430 -2.63 -12.51 -14.73
CA SER A 430 -3.32 -11.22 -14.69
C SER A 430 -4.08 -11.19 -13.38
N ILE A 431 -3.67 -10.33 -12.45
CA ILE A 431 -4.28 -10.18 -11.13
C ILE A 431 -5.10 -8.90 -11.17
N ASP A 432 -6.42 -8.96 -11.15
CA ASP A 432 -7.30 -7.80 -11.00
C ASP A 432 -7.70 -7.61 -9.52
N PHE A 433 -7.28 -6.49 -8.93
CA PHE A 433 -7.51 -6.09 -7.55
C PHE A 433 -8.96 -5.65 -7.26
N LEU A 434 -9.85 -5.58 -8.26
CA LEU A 434 -11.27 -5.24 -8.07
C LEU A 434 -12.23 -6.42 -8.24
N SER A 435 -11.82 -7.51 -8.88
CA SER A 435 -12.65 -8.70 -9.02
C SER A 435 -12.37 -9.69 -7.89
N ASN A 436 -13.06 -9.48 -6.77
CA ASN A 436 -13.40 -10.51 -5.80
C ASN A 436 -14.92 -10.71 -5.79
#